data_AF-A0A7D7ZB54-F1
#
_entry.id   AF-A0A7D7ZB54-F1
#
_cell.length_a   1.000
_cell.length_b   1.000
_cell.length_c   1.000
_cell.angle_alpha   90.00
_cell.angle_beta   90.00
_cell.angle_gamma   90.00
#
_symmetry.space_group_name_H-M   'P 1'
#
loop_
_entity.id
_entity.type
_entity.pdbx_description
1 polymer ?
#
loop_
_entity_poly.entity_id
_entity_poly.type
_entity_poly.pdbx_seq_one_letter_code
_entity_poly.pdbx_strand_id
1 'polypeptide(L)'
;MSCKIADIDLETIVSLTGMPKLRNSANPMDPREMAGSVRVAFRPVPGGYPEELLKSFSDKLRKSLERLGVTVVPWREATVQDNAFGIFSRIFKIRRVKRDINAVVDVKRNPSILRKAASFLAETIYGFVRKPGRSVMEILKISGWADDFTQKYIQDPFSTQVITIVPLESEFEDPQTTYNIKIEIGLSHLIGTMSEIVIGVSDDNFAIINMNLSDSVYAHGQLDGFVLNSLVPKIYAPIKPPILSRFNIEEYNPAENKNTEALANLGKTVRPTGLFPAGYKFSERIRRVSHRDVLSNILDGRTGVSYGFIAIVEPPVYTGAKEVSGEEWNGFTPVSGLSDVREAQSGRWYAKISVAGSEKFRQIPDIWTVTSRSGCDKTNLDPMTDIVRIGIINGKLHLQTPAGMDLSRRDIRPSFDTFVILAQAFSFAMYMPEMVEKDGMSVLHFHGYPSPQWFESGEFCEGAENPSLPCGTVEAALLNYAAVYKVADTPSAGRDMRLLCLVESDHGVNIVGTDKKYLVDRLSNGAASGSIMLGGKFLPMLKQDALSDRATV
;
A
#
# COMPACT_ATOMS: atom_id res chain seq x y z
N MET A 1 25.02 9.24 7.80
CA MET A 1 24.47 10.00 6.66
C MET A 1 22.96 9.91 6.79
N SER A 2 22.25 11.04 6.87
CA SER A 2 20.79 11.02 6.78
C SER A 2 20.40 10.76 5.33
N CYS A 3 19.52 9.77 5.11
CA CYS A 3 18.93 9.55 3.79
C CYS A 3 18.00 10.74 3.49
N LYS A 4 18.21 11.41 2.35
CA LYS A 4 17.33 12.48 1.85
C LYS A 4 16.60 11.99 0.62
N ILE A 5 15.27 12.09 0.64
CA ILE A 5 14.40 11.82 -0.52
C ILE A 5 13.76 13.11 -1.07
N ALA A 6 13.92 14.21 -0.33
CA ALA A 6 13.55 15.58 -0.63
C ALA A 6 14.60 16.50 0.04
N ASP A 7 14.35 17.80 0.09
CA ASP A 7 15.18 18.78 0.81
C ASP A 7 15.25 18.50 2.32
N ILE A 8 14.12 18.11 2.92
CA ILE A 8 14.01 17.65 4.31
C ILE A 8 14.45 16.18 4.42
N ASP A 9 15.11 15.81 5.52
CA ASP A 9 15.51 14.43 5.76
C ASP A 9 14.33 13.49 6.03
N LEU A 10 14.55 12.19 5.77
CA LEU A 10 13.56 11.13 5.88
C LEU A 10 12.89 11.05 7.26
N GLU A 11 13.67 11.13 8.34
CA GLU A 11 13.15 10.96 9.71
C GLU A 11 12.27 12.14 10.12
N THR A 12 12.63 13.34 9.67
CA THR A 12 11.81 14.53 9.88
C THR A 12 10.49 14.42 9.12
N ILE A 13 10.48 14.00 7.85
CA ILE A 13 9.22 13.79 7.09
C ILE A 13 8.32 12.77 7.79
N VAL A 14 8.88 11.63 8.21
CA VAL A 14 8.14 10.57 8.94
C VAL A 14 7.51 11.13 10.22
N SER A 15 8.25 11.92 10.97
CA SER A 15 7.78 12.52 12.22
C SER A 15 6.71 13.59 11.99
N LEU A 16 6.91 14.48 11.02
CA LEU A 16 5.97 15.56 10.70
C LEU A 16 4.65 15.05 10.15
N THR A 17 4.63 13.86 9.55
CA THR A 17 3.41 13.22 9.01
C THR A 17 2.77 12.23 9.99
N GLY A 18 3.30 12.10 11.21
CA GLY A 18 2.77 11.19 12.24
C GLY A 18 2.94 9.69 11.92
N MET A 19 3.74 9.36 10.90
CA MET A 19 4.01 7.99 10.47
C MET A 19 4.82 7.22 11.54
N PRO A 20 4.69 5.87 11.59
CA PRO A 20 5.52 5.07 12.49
C PRO A 20 6.99 5.19 12.09
N LYS A 21 7.87 5.27 13.10
CA LYS A 21 9.31 5.21 12.88
C LYS A 21 9.67 3.95 12.08
N LEU A 22 10.44 4.14 11.02
CA LEU A 22 10.96 3.04 10.21
C LEU A 22 11.93 2.21 11.06
N ARG A 23 11.77 0.88 11.02
CA ARG A 23 12.68 -0.03 11.75
C ARG A 23 14.07 -0.11 11.12
N ASN A 24 14.12 0.08 9.79
CA ASN A 24 15.33 0.14 8.98
C ASN A 24 15.27 1.45 8.17
N SER A 25 16.35 2.21 8.14
CA SER A 25 16.41 3.53 7.48
C SER A 25 16.71 3.45 5.99
N ALA A 26 16.41 2.32 5.33
CA ALA A 26 16.72 2.16 3.93
C ALA A 26 16.00 3.21 3.10
N ASN A 27 16.69 3.77 2.12
CA ASN A 27 16.09 4.70 1.18
C ASN A 27 14.95 3.98 0.42
N PRO A 28 13.69 4.45 0.51
CA PRO A 28 12.59 3.82 -0.21
C PRO A 28 12.74 3.91 -1.74
N MET A 29 13.65 4.76 -2.25
CA MET A 29 14.02 4.83 -3.68
C MET A 29 15.14 3.86 -4.08
N ASP A 30 15.82 3.19 -3.13
CA ASP A 30 16.92 2.27 -3.42
C ASP A 30 16.56 0.82 -3.04
N PRO A 31 16.04 0.02 -4.00
CA PRO A 31 15.74 -1.37 -3.75
C PRO A 31 16.95 -2.25 -3.45
N ARG A 32 18.18 -1.83 -3.80
CA ARG A 32 19.39 -2.59 -3.45
C ARG A 32 19.69 -2.46 -1.97
N GLU A 33 19.48 -1.28 -1.40
CA GLU A 33 19.57 -1.08 0.04
C GLU A 33 18.51 -1.92 0.77
N MET A 34 17.26 -1.92 0.27
CA MET A 34 16.21 -2.81 0.79
C MET A 34 16.61 -4.28 0.73
N ALA A 35 17.14 -4.76 -0.40
CA ALA A 35 17.55 -6.14 -0.61
C ALA A 35 18.55 -6.61 0.46
N GLY A 36 19.54 -5.78 0.80
CA GLY A 36 20.56 -6.09 1.81
C GLY A 36 20.02 -6.31 3.22
N SER A 37 18.79 -5.85 3.49
CA SER A 37 18.12 -6.02 4.80
C SER A 37 17.08 -7.16 4.83
N VAL A 38 16.79 -7.77 3.67
CA VAL A 38 15.77 -8.80 3.53
C VAL A 38 16.35 -10.20 3.71
N ARG A 39 15.66 -11.02 4.51
CA ARG A 39 15.97 -12.42 4.78
C ARG A 39 14.81 -13.30 4.32
N VAL A 40 15.08 -14.25 3.43
CA VAL A 40 14.07 -15.14 2.85
C VAL A 40 14.44 -16.60 3.11
N ALA A 41 13.45 -17.44 3.37
CA ALA A 41 13.63 -18.89 3.42
C ALA A 41 12.77 -19.58 2.36
N PHE A 42 13.27 -20.67 1.79
CA PHE A 42 12.50 -21.49 0.87
C PHE A 42 12.08 -22.78 1.57
N ARG A 43 10.79 -23.08 1.56
CA ARG A 43 10.27 -24.33 2.11
C ARG A 43 10.66 -25.50 1.21
N PRO A 44 11.18 -26.62 1.76
CA PRO A 44 11.54 -27.78 0.97
C PRO A 44 10.35 -28.33 0.18
N VAL A 45 10.54 -28.51 -1.12
CA VAL A 45 9.57 -29.16 -2.00
C VAL A 45 9.47 -30.65 -1.62
N PRO A 46 8.27 -31.26 -1.57
CA PRO A 46 8.11 -32.69 -1.31
C PRO A 46 8.88 -33.55 -2.31
N GLY A 47 9.33 -34.73 -1.88
CA GLY A 47 9.86 -35.74 -2.80
C GLY A 47 8.78 -36.17 -3.80
N GLY A 48 9.14 -36.27 -5.08
CA GLY A 48 8.22 -36.65 -6.17
C GLY A 48 7.20 -35.56 -6.55
N TYR A 49 7.49 -34.29 -6.25
CA TYR A 49 6.64 -33.17 -6.67
C TYR A 49 6.55 -33.10 -8.20
N PRO A 50 5.33 -33.15 -8.80
CA PRO A 50 5.16 -33.36 -10.23
C PRO A 50 5.37 -32.11 -11.08
N GLU A 51 5.25 -30.92 -10.51
CA GLU A 51 5.26 -29.64 -11.25
C GLU A 51 6.71 -29.13 -11.41
N GLU A 52 7.45 -29.67 -12.37
CA GLU A 52 8.85 -29.26 -12.63
C GLU A 52 8.97 -27.78 -13.02
N LEU A 53 7.96 -27.19 -13.66
CA LEU A 53 7.92 -25.76 -13.98
C LEU A 53 8.07 -24.90 -12.71
N LEU A 54 7.25 -25.15 -11.68
CA LEU A 54 7.25 -24.36 -10.45
C LEU A 54 8.54 -24.56 -9.64
N LYS A 55 9.08 -25.77 -9.66
CA LYS A 55 10.36 -26.10 -9.02
C LYS A 55 11.53 -25.39 -9.70
N SER A 56 11.60 -25.45 -11.03
CA SER A 56 12.61 -24.75 -11.83
C SER A 56 12.54 -23.23 -11.60
N PHE A 57 11.35 -22.65 -11.60
CA PHE A 57 11.17 -21.23 -11.30
C PHE A 57 11.57 -20.88 -9.87
N SER A 58 11.21 -21.70 -8.88
CA SER A 58 11.63 -21.52 -7.48
C SER A 58 13.15 -21.46 -7.33
N ASP A 59 13.88 -22.33 -8.04
CA ASP A 59 15.35 -22.33 -8.04
C ASP A 59 15.93 -21.09 -8.76
N LYS A 60 15.32 -20.66 -9.87
CA LYS A 60 15.70 -19.40 -10.55
C LYS A 60 15.49 -18.19 -9.63
N LEU A 61 14.34 -18.11 -8.97
CA LEU A 61 13.99 -17.05 -8.04
C LEU A 61 14.98 -17.01 -6.86
N ARG A 62 15.31 -18.16 -6.28
CA ARG A 62 16.33 -18.26 -5.21
C ARG A 62 17.66 -17.65 -5.64
N LYS A 63 18.17 -18.06 -6.80
CA LYS A 63 19.46 -17.58 -7.33
C LYS A 63 19.42 -16.07 -7.63
N SER A 64 18.30 -15.58 -8.16
CA SER A 64 18.12 -14.15 -8.44
C SER A 64 18.13 -13.33 -7.14
N LEU A 65 17.40 -13.77 -6.10
CA LEU A 65 17.41 -13.14 -4.77
C LEU A 65 18.83 -13.06 -4.19
N GLU A 66 19.56 -14.18 -4.18
CA GLU A 66 20.94 -14.24 -3.68
C GLU A 66 21.87 -13.29 -4.46
N ARG A 67 21.80 -13.32 -5.79
CA ARG A 67 22.60 -12.44 -6.66
C ARG A 67 22.33 -10.96 -6.42
N LEU A 68 21.10 -10.60 -6.07
CA LEU A 68 20.67 -9.21 -5.84
C LEU A 68 20.87 -8.74 -4.40
N GLY A 69 21.53 -9.54 -3.55
CA GLY A 69 21.93 -9.15 -2.19
C GLY A 69 20.94 -9.55 -1.09
N VAL A 70 19.88 -10.30 -1.41
CA VAL A 70 18.96 -10.84 -0.40
C VAL A 70 19.62 -12.01 0.32
N THR A 71 19.47 -12.05 1.65
CA THR A 71 19.97 -13.18 2.45
C THR A 71 18.99 -14.36 2.35
N VAL A 72 19.34 -15.38 1.56
CA VAL A 72 18.58 -16.62 1.52
C VAL A 72 19.06 -17.58 2.60
N VAL A 73 18.23 -17.78 3.63
CA VAL A 73 18.54 -18.60 4.79
C VAL A 73 18.13 -20.06 4.54
N PRO A 74 19.02 -21.06 4.74
CA PRO A 74 18.66 -22.46 4.64
C PRO A 74 17.49 -22.83 5.56
N TRP A 75 16.54 -23.65 5.09
CA TRP A 75 15.31 -23.97 5.83
C TRP A 75 15.54 -24.45 7.26
N ARG A 76 16.59 -25.26 7.49
CA ARG A 76 16.93 -25.76 8.82
C ARG A 76 17.35 -24.63 9.77
N GLU A 77 18.06 -23.63 9.28
CA GLU A 77 18.52 -22.48 10.05
C GLU A 77 17.42 -21.43 10.23
N ALA A 78 16.57 -21.27 9.21
CA ALA A 78 15.42 -20.37 9.23
C ALA A 78 14.34 -20.83 10.22
N THR A 79 14.39 -22.09 10.69
CA THR A 79 13.35 -22.67 11.52
C THR A 79 13.86 -23.18 12.86
N VAL A 80 13.02 -23.09 13.90
CA VAL A 80 13.25 -23.65 15.23
C VAL A 80 12.24 -24.74 15.52
N GLN A 81 12.63 -25.73 16.33
CA GLN A 81 11.70 -26.77 16.76
C GLN A 81 10.66 -26.16 17.69
N ASP A 82 9.39 -26.31 17.33
CA ASP A 82 8.31 -25.73 18.12
C ASP A 82 7.92 -26.66 19.27
N ASN A 83 7.77 -26.09 20.47
CA ASN A 83 7.23 -26.77 21.64
C ASN A 83 5.76 -26.36 21.92
N ALA A 84 5.20 -25.42 21.15
CA ALA A 84 3.92 -24.77 21.42
C ALA A 84 2.67 -25.64 21.20
N PHE A 85 2.81 -26.85 20.64
CA PHE A 85 1.73 -27.85 20.48
C PHE A 85 1.93 -29.07 21.41
N GLY A 86 2.75 -28.95 22.46
CA GLY A 86 2.96 -30.01 23.44
C GLY A 86 3.51 -31.30 22.83
N ILE A 87 2.93 -32.45 23.23
CA ILE A 87 3.39 -33.79 22.85
C ILE A 87 3.29 -34.01 21.32
N PHE A 88 2.27 -33.45 20.65
CA PHE A 88 2.07 -33.58 19.21
C PHE A 88 3.20 -32.90 18.40
N SER A 89 3.64 -31.69 18.77
CA SER A 89 4.79 -31.05 18.10
C SER A 89 6.09 -31.82 18.27
N ARG A 90 6.28 -32.52 19.40
CA ARG A 90 7.48 -33.33 19.66
C ARG A 90 7.49 -34.62 18.83
N ILE A 91 6.33 -35.29 18.71
CA ILE A 91 6.18 -36.50 17.89
C ILE A 91 6.36 -36.20 16.40
N PHE A 92 5.76 -35.12 15.89
CA PHE A 92 5.81 -34.75 14.47
C PHE A 92 6.99 -33.83 14.10
N LYS A 93 7.88 -33.50 15.04
CA LYS A 93 9.05 -32.62 14.87
C LYS A 93 8.74 -31.35 14.06
N ILE A 94 7.60 -30.71 14.35
CA ILE A 94 7.15 -29.53 13.61
C ILE A 94 8.15 -28.39 13.86
N ARG A 95 8.70 -27.85 12.79
CA ARG A 95 9.60 -26.69 12.83
C ARG A 95 8.85 -25.45 12.42
N ARG A 96 9.11 -24.33 13.09
CA ARG A 96 8.56 -23.02 12.74
C ARG A 96 9.63 -22.06 12.31
N VAL A 97 9.33 -21.28 11.27
CA VAL A 97 10.12 -20.19 10.75
C VAL A 97 10.25 -19.10 11.82
N LYS A 98 11.49 -18.67 12.06
CA LYS A 98 11.86 -17.65 13.04
C LYS A 98 11.32 -16.28 12.65
N ARG A 99 11.12 -15.41 13.63
CA ARG A 99 10.61 -14.02 13.45
C ARG A 99 11.55 -13.09 12.68
N ASP A 100 12.83 -13.45 12.54
CA ASP A 100 13.83 -12.67 11.80
C ASP A 100 13.86 -13.01 10.29
N ILE A 101 12.92 -13.83 9.80
CA ILE A 101 12.74 -14.14 8.39
C ILE A 101 11.59 -13.27 7.86
N ASN A 102 11.88 -12.44 6.86
CA ASN A 102 10.91 -11.51 6.28
C ASN A 102 9.91 -12.21 5.37
N ALA A 103 10.34 -13.24 4.63
CA ALA A 103 9.44 -14.01 3.79
C ALA A 103 9.80 -15.50 3.69
N VAL A 104 8.78 -16.31 3.44
CA VAL A 104 8.90 -17.74 3.13
C VAL A 104 8.33 -17.99 1.75
N VAL A 105 9.16 -18.53 0.86
CA VAL A 105 8.73 -18.99 -0.47
C VAL A 105 8.33 -20.46 -0.41
N ASP A 106 7.14 -20.79 -0.88
CA ASP A 106 6.65 -22.15 -1.09
C ASP A 106 6.12 -22.32 -2.52
N VAL A 107 5.85 -23.57 -2.90
CA VAL A 107 5.18 -23.94 -4.16
C VAL A 107 3.77 -24.44 -3.85
N LYS A 108 2.84 -24.32 -4.80
CA LYS A 108 1.46 -24.83 -4.65
C LYS A 108 1.47 -26.32 -4.35
N ARG A 109 0.85 -26.73 -3.25
CA ARG A 109 0.73 -28.14 -2.84
C ARG A 109 -0.71 -28.60 -3.00
N ASN A 110 -0.94 -29.61 -3.84
CA ASN A 110 -2.27 -30.18 -4.00
C ASN A 110 -2.64 -31.01 -2.75
N PRO A 111 -3.77 -30.72 -2.08
CA PRO A 111 -4.16 -31.48 -0.89
C PRO A 111 -4.62 -32.88 -1.30
N SER A 112 -4.10 -33.90 -0.60
CA SER A 112 -4.57 -35.28 -0.74
C SER A 112 -6.01 -35.42 -0.25
N ILE A 113 -6.72 -36.46 -0.70
CA ILE A 113 -8.11 -36.75 -0.28
C ILE A 113 -8.21 -36.84 1.24
N LEU A 114 -7.26 -37.52 1.88
CA LEU A 114 -7.20 -37.64 3.34
C LEU A 114 -7.09 -36.26 4.03
N ARG A 115 -6.28 -35.35 3.47
CA ARG A 115 -6.17 -33.98 3.99
C ARG A 115 -7.44 -33.18 3.79
N LYS A 116 -8.17 -33.35 2.68
CA LYS A 116 -9.47 -32.71 2.48
C LYS A 116 -10.47 -33.13 3.56
N ALA A 117 -10.54 -34.43 3.88
CA ALA A 117 -11.39 -34.94 4.95
C ALA A 117 -10.98 -34.40 6.33
N ALA A 118 -9.67 -34.40 6.64
CA ALA A 118 -9.15 -33.84 7.88
C ALA A 118 -9.46 -32.33 8.01
N SER A 119 -9.36 -31.58 6.90
CA SER A 119 -9.64 -30.14 6.87
C SER A 119 -11.11 -29.85 7.13
N PHE A 120 -12.01 -30.68 6.58
CA PHE A 120 -13.43 -30.60 6.88
C PHE A 120 -13.73 -30.85 8.37
N LEU A 121 -13.07 -31.84 8.98
CA LEU A 121 -13.19 -32.11 10.41
C LEU A 121 -12.66 -30.94 11.26
N ALA A 122 -11.49 -30.41 10.91
CA ALA A 122 -10.89 -29.27 11.60
C ALA A 122 -11.78 -28.02 11.52
N GLU A 123 -12.40 -27.76 10.36
CA GLU A 123 -13.36 -26.67 10.17
C GLU A 123 -14.62 -26.88 11.01
N THR A 124 -15.14 -28.10 11.06
CA THR A 124 -16.30 -28.46 11.89
C THR A 124 -16.02 -28.20 13.37
N ILE A 125 -14.87 -28.67 13.87
CA ILE A 125 -14.44 -28.41 15.26
C ILE A 125 -14.33 -26.91 15.50
N TYR A 126 -13.68 -26.17 14.60
CA TYR A 126 -13.53 -24.73 14.72
C TYR A 126 -14.89 -24.02 14.82
N GLY A 127 -15.86 -24.41 14.01
CA GLY A 127 -17.23 -23.90 14.05
C GLY A 127 -17.87 -23.99 15.44
N PHE A 128 -17.70 -25.12 16.13
CA PHE A 128 -18.23 -25.31 17.48
C PHE A 128 -17.51 -24.49 18.56
N VAL A 129 -16.20 -24.29 18.42
CA VAL A 129 -15.41 -23.58 19.42
C VAL A 129 -15.18 -22.11 19.10
N ARG A 130 -15.70 -21.61 17.98
CA ARG A 130 -15.47 -20.25 17.47
C ARG A 130 -15.91 -19.20 18.50
N LYS A 131 -15.03 -18.24 18.77
CA LYS A 131 -15.29 -17.09 19.65
C LYS A 131 -14.71 -15.82 19.04
N PRO A 132 -15.36 -14.65 19.17
CA PRO A 132 -14.79 -13.37 18.77
C PRO A 132 -13.45 -13.10 19.47
N GLY A 133 -12.56 -12.37 18.81
CA GLY A 133 -11.32 -11.86 19.43
C GLY A 133 -10.16 -12.86 19.55
N ARG A 134 -10.29 -14.10 19.06
CA ARG A 134 -9.16 -15.03 18.97
C ARG A 134 -8.06 -14.49 18.08
N SER A 135 -6.81 -14.72 18.46
CA SER A 135 -5.63 -14.42 17.64
C SER A 135 -5.52 -15.36 16.44
N VAL A 136 -4.78 -14.94 15.40
CA VAL A 136 -4.46 -15.78 14.22
C VAL A 136 -3.87 -17.13 14.65
N MET A 137 -2.97 -17.13 15.63
CA MET A 137 -2.30 -18.34 16.08
C MET A 137 -3.25 -19.31 16.79
N GLU A 138 -4.23 -18.83 17.55
CA GLU A 138 -5.25 -19.67 18.18
C GLU A 138 -6.18 -20.29 17.14
N ILE A 139 -6.56 -19.54 16.11
CA ILE A 139 -7.38 -20.05 15.00
C ILE A 139 -6.61 -21.15 14.25
N LEU A 140 -5.36 -20.88 13.88
CA LEU A 140 -4.50 -21.84 13.17
C LEU A 140 -4.19 -23.08 14.02
N LYS A 141 -4.11 -22.96 15.34
CA LYS A 141 -3.95 -24.12 16.25
C LYS A 141 -5.13 -25.09 16.18
N ILE A 142 -6.34 -24.58 16.01
CA ILE A 142 -7.59 -25.37 16.04
C ILE A 142 -7.98 -25.87 14.64
N SER A 143 -7.81 -25.03 13.62
CA SER A 143 -8.27 -25.31 12.25
C SER A 143 -7.15 -25.71 11.29
N GLY A 144 -5.94 -25.16 11.45
CA GLY A 144 -4.85 -25.32 10.49
C GLY A 144 -4.02 -26.60 10.66
N TRP A 145 -4.31 -27.46 11.65
CA TRP A 145 -3.54 -28.69 11.85
C TRP A 145 -3.70 -29.69 10.70
N ALA A 146 -4.87 -29.70 10.05
CA ALA A 146 -5.19 -30.57 8.92
C ALA A 146 -4.72 -30.01 7.56
N ASP A 147 -4.45 -28.71 7.52
CA ASP A 147 -3.97 -28.01 6.34
C ASP A 147 -2.43 -28.06 6.24
N ASP A 148 -1.93 -27.84 5.02
CA ASP A 148 -0.49 -27.78 4.72
C ASP A 148 -0.03 -26.43 4.19
N PHE A 149 -0.77 -25.36 4.52
CA PHE A 149 -0.40 -23.99 4.19
C PHE A 149 0.81 -23.53 5.01
N THR A 150 1.66 -22.70 4.40
CA THR A 150 2.91 -22.19 4.99
C THR A 150 2.67 -21.42 6.29
N GLN A 151 1.54 -20.70 6.41
CA GLN A 151 1.19 -19.89 7.59
C GLN A 151 1.24 -20.67 8.91
N LYS A 152 0.96 -21.97 8.88
CA LYS A 152 1.04 -22.86 10.06
C LYS A 152 2.47 -22.92 10.63
N TYR A 153 3.46 -22.88 9.76
CA TYR A 153 4.87 -23.01 10.08
C TYR A 153 5.53 -21.69 10.42
N ILE A 154 4.80 -20.58 10.57
CA ILE A 154 5.37 -19.27 10.90
C ILE A 154 5.19 -18.99 12.41
N GLN A 155 6.21 -18.41 13.06
CA GLN A 155 6.12 -17.97 14.47
C GLN A 155 5.29 -16.70 14.64
N ASP A 156 5.39 -15.77 13.69
CA ASP A 156 4.69 -14.48 13.70
C ASP A 156 4.22 -14.10 12.27
N PRO A 157 2.94 -14.29 11.96
CA PRO A 157 2.39 -13.99 10.64
C PRO A 157 2.33 -12.49 10.31
N PHE A 158 2.65 -11.61 11.27
CA PHE A 158 2.69 -10.15 11.03
C PHE A 158 4.10 -9.64 10.66
N SER A 159 5.13 -10.49 10.78
CA SER A 159 6.52 -10.15 10.42
C SER A 159 7.09 -11.01 9.30
N THR A 160 6.53 -12.18 9.05
CA THR A 160 6.93 -13.08 7.95
C THR A 160 5.80 -13.20 6.93
N GLN A 161 6.04 -12.77 5.69
CA GLN A 161 5.12 -12.93 4.57
C GLN A 161 5.27 -14.31 3.92
N VAL A 162 4.19 -14.87 3.39
CA VAL A 162 4.20 -16.06 2.56
C VAL A 162 4.09 -15.69 1.09
N ILE A 163 5.02 -16.23 0.32
CA ILE A 163 5.03 -16.16 -1.14
C ILE A 163 4.77 -17.57 -1.66
N THR A 164 3.69 -17.77 -2.40
CA THR A 164 3.41 -19.07 -3.03
C THR A 164 3.55 -19.01 -4.54
N ILE A 165 4.37 -19.88 -5.10
CA ILE A 165 4.52 -20.06 -6.54
C ILE A 165 3.41 -21.01 -7.04
N VAL A 166 2.62 -20.57 -8.00
CA VAL A 166 1.48 -21.30 -8.57
C VAL A 166 1.59 -21.34 -10.11
N PRO A 167 0.92 -22.28 -10.80
CA PRO A 167 0.75 -22.16 -12.25
C PRO A 167 -0.06 -20.90 -12.58
N LEU A 168 0.36 -20.16 -13.61
CA LEU A 168 -0.37 -19.01 -14.11
C LEU A 168 -1.47 -19.47 -15.07
N GLU A 169 -2.71 -19.03 -14.84
CA GLU A 169 -3.81 -19.30 -15.75
C GLU A 169 -3.67 -18.50 -17.05
N SER A 170 -3.90 -19.17 -18.19
CA SER A 170 -3.90 -18.52 -19.51
C SER A 170 -4.87 -17.33 -19.60
N GLU A 171 -6.00 -17.40 -18.89
CA GLU A 171 -6.97 -16.30 -18.79
C GLU A 171 -6.36 -15.05 -18.15
N PHE A 172 -5.43 -15.18 -17.21
CA PHE A 172 -4.73 -14.06 -16.59
C PHE A 172 -3.74 -13.41 -17.55
N GLU A 173 -3.05 -14.23 -18.36
CA GLU A 173 -2.09 -13.76 -19.36
C GLU A 173 -2.76 -13.08 -20.56
N ASP A 174 -3.98 -13.50 -20.91
CA ASP A 174 -4.71 -12.96 -22.05
C ASP A 174 -4.91 -11.44 -21.91
N PRO A 175 -4.38 -10.63 -22.83
CA PRO A 175 -4.57 -9.17 -22.83
C PRO A 175 -6.03 -8.74 -23.03
N GLN A 176 -6.89 -9.61 -23.56
CA GLN A 176 -8.32 -9.35 -23.76
C GLN A 176 -9.16 -9.65 -22.52
N THR A 177 -8.62 -10.38 -21.55
CA THR A 177 -9.33 -10.67 -20.31
C THR A 177 -9.48 -9.39 -19.49
N THR A 178 -10.71 -9.10 -19.08
CA THR A 178 -11.01 -7.91 -18.28
C THR A 178 -10.28 -7.94 -16.94
N TYR A 179 -9.88 -6.76 -16.44
CA TYR A 179 -9.23 -6.59 -15.15
C TYR A 179 -9.99 -7.30 -14.01
N ASN A 180 -11.32 -7.18 -13.96
CA ASN A 180 -12.12 -7.82 -12.91
C ASN A 180 -11.94 -9.34 -12.86
N ILE A 181 -11.86 -10.01 -14.01
CA ILE A 181 -11.63 -11.47 -14.08
C ILE A 181 -10.23 -11.80 -13.57
N LYS A 182 -9.20 -11.02 -13.97
CA LYS A 182 -7.82 -11.21 -13.50
C LYS A 182 -7.72 -11.06 -11.98
N ILE A 183 -8.42 -10.08 -11.41
CA ILE A 183 -8.50 -9.89 -9.96
C ILE A 183 -9.19 -11.05 -9.27
N GLU A 184 -10.28 -11.60 -9.84
CA GLU A 184 -10.94 -12.77 -9.27
C GLU A 184 -10.03 -14.00 -9.23
N ILE A 185 -9.26 -14.24 -10.30
CA ILE A 185 -8.25 -15.30 -10.36
C ILE A 185 -7.20 -15.05 -9.26
N GLY A 186 -6.67 -13.83 -9.19
CA GLY A 186 -5.63 -13.48 -8.22
C GLY A 186 -6.07 -13.64 -6.77
N LEU A 187 -7.24 -13.10 -6.42
CA LEU A 187 -7.83 -13.24 -5.08
C LEU A 187 -8.08 -14.72 -4.73
N SER A 188 -8.52 -15.52 -5.69
CA SER A 188 -8.75 -16.95 -5.48
C SER A 188 -7.46 -17.69 -5.11
N HIS A 189 -6.31 -17.34 -5.72
CA HIS A 189 -5.02 -17.90 -5.31
C HIS A 189 -4.56 -17.43 -3.94
N LEU A 190 -4.65 -16.13 -3.65
CA LEU A 190 -4.25 -15.57 -2.34
C LEU A 190 -5.02 -16.26 -1.20
N ILE A 191 -6.35 -16.35 -1.35
CA ILE A 191 -7.24 -17.02 -0.39
C ILE A 191 -6.96 -18.52 -0.32
N GLY A 192 -6.85 -19.17 -1.48
CA GLY A 192 -6.69 -20.63 -1.57
C GLY A 192 -5.37 -21.12 -1.00
N THR A 193 -4.32 -20.29 -1.03
CA THR A 193 -2.99 -20.59 -0.51
C THR A 193 -2.71 -19.98 0.87
N MET A 194 -3.60 -19.10 1.35
CA MET A 194 -3.39 -18.28 2.56
C MET A 194 -2.05 -17.53 2.51
N SER A 195 -1.72 -16.96 1.35
CA SER A 195 -0.47 -16.23 1.10
C SER A 195 -0.74 -14.75 0.91
N GLU A 196 0.18 -13.91 1.36
CA GLU A 196 0.16 -12.47 1.13
C GLU A 196 0.61 -12.11 -0.30
N ILE A 197 1.48 -12.95 -0.89
CA ILE A 197 1.95 -12.81 -2.27
C ILE A 197 1.84 -14.16 -2.98
N VAL A 198 1.41 -14.14 -4.22
CA VAL A 198 1.43 -15.27 -5.14
C VAL A 198 2.26 -14.89 -6.36
N ILE A 199 3.08 -15.81 -6.85
CA ILE A 199 3.76 -15.67 -8.14
C ILE A 199 3.20 -16.74 -9.06
N GLY A 200 2.38 -16.32 -10.03
CA GLY A 200 1.90 -17.20 -11.08
C GLY A 200 3.00 -17.40 -12.12
N VAL A 201 3.24 -18.63 -12.56
CA VAL A 201 4.27 -18.98 -13.55
C VAL A 201 3.69 -19.81 -14.68
N SER A 202 3.99 -19.41 -15.91
CA SER A 202 3.80 -20.18 -17.15
C SER A 202 5.16 -20.50 -17.77
N ASP A 203 5.14 -21.14 -18.94
CA ASP A 203 6.36 -21.52 -19.65
C ASP A 203 7.21 -20.29 -20.05
N ASP A 204 6.55 -19.20 -20.48
CA ASP A 204 7.22 -18.01 -21.02
C ASP A 204 7.14 -16.78 -20.10
N ASN A 205 6.16 -16.75 -19.19
CA ASN A 205 5.91 -15.58 -18.35
C ASN A 205 5.70 -15.94 -16.88
N PHE A 206 5.66 -14.89 -16.06
CA PHE A 206 5.21 -14.95 -14.69
C PHE A 206 4.51 -13.65 -14.30
N ALA A 207 3.69 -13.69 -13.26
CA ALA A 207 2.95 -12.54 -12.75
C ALA A 207 3.00 -12.50 -11.22
N ILE A 208 2.97 -11.29 -10.66
CA ILE A 208 2.81 -11.09 -9.22
C ILE A 208 1.36 -10.79 -8.90
N ILE A 209 0.83 -11.51 -7.93
CA ILE A 209 -0.53 -11.39 -7.45
C ILE A 209 -0.45 -11.11 -5.96
N ASN A 210 -1.05 -10.00 -5.52
CA ASN A 210 -1.10 -9.60 -4.11
C ASN A 210 -2.30 -8.67 -3.87
N MET A 211 -2.39 -8.09 -2.68
CA MET A 211 -3.47 -7.16 -2.31
C MET A 211 -3.38 -5.76 -2.95
N ASN A 212 -2.30 -5.44 -3.70
CA ASN A 212 -2.29 -4.27 -4.58
C ASN A 212 -3.13 -4.52 -5.84
N LEU A 213 -3.41 -5.79 -6.17
CA LEU A 213 -4.29 -6.17 -7.27
C LEU A 213 -3.72 -5.70 -8.62
N SER A 214 -2.39 -5.81 -8.78
CA SER A 214 -1.75 -5.66 -10.09
C SER A 214 -1.99 -6.90 -10.95
N ASP A 215 -2.15 -6.71 -12.25
CA ASP A 215 -2.24 -7.74 -13.28
C ASP A 215 -1.04 -7.71 -14.24
N SER A 216 0.09 -7.16 -13.77
CA SER A 216 1.32 -7.06 -14.57
C SER A 216 1.94 -8.44 -14.82
N VAL A 217 2.25 -8.70 -16.09
CA VAL A 217 2.86 -9.93 -16.59
C VAL A 217 4.28 -9.64 -17.07
N TYR A 218 5.21 -10.53 -16.74
CA TYR A 218 6.64 -10.39 -16.97
C TYR A 218 7.17 -11.60 -17.74
N ALA A 219 8.05 -11.38 -18.71
CA ALA A 219 8.79 -12.46 -19.34
C ALA A 219 9.86 -13.00 -18.38
N HIS A 220 10.23 -14.28 -18.46
CA HIS A 220 11.28 -14.88 -17.60
C HIS A 220 12.62 -14.11 -17.62
N GLY A 221 12.97 -13.47 -18.75
CA GLY A 221 14.17 -12.64 -18.88
C GLY A 221 14.18 -11.39 -17.98
N GLN A 222 13.02 -10.96 -17.48
CA GLN A 222 12.86 -9.79 -16.62
C GLN A 222 12.94 -10.13 -15.12
N LEU A 223 13.25 -11.38 -14.76
CA LEU A 223 13.22 -11.86 -13.37
C LEU A 223 14.04 -10.98 -12.41
N ASP A 224 15.25 -10.56 -12.79
CA ASP A 224 16.09 -9.73 -11.90
C ASP A 224 15.52 -8.33 -11.69
N GLY A 225 15.01 -7.71 -12.76
CA GLY A 225 14.35 -6.42 -12.68
C GLY A 225 13.10 -6.49 -11.81
N PHE A 226 12.32 -7.57 -11.94
CA PHE A 226 11.17 -7.85 -11.09
C PHE A 226 11.56 -8.10 -9.63
N VAL A 227 12.57 -8.93 -9.36
CA VAL A 227 12.99 -9.25 -8.00
C VAL A 227 13.44 -7.98 -7.30
N LEU A 228 14.28 -7.18 -7.96
CA LEU A 228 14.82 -5.96 -7.38
C LEU A 228 13.74 -4.89 -7.20
N ASN A 229 12.95 -4.59 -8.23
CA ASN A 229 12.06 -3.42 -8.20
C ASN A 229 10.63 -3.71 -7.74
N SER A 230 10.21 -4.98 -7.71
CA SER A 230 8.84 -5.33 -7.35
C SER A 230 8.73 -6.32 -6.19
N LEU A 231 9.52 -7.40 -6.16
CA LEU A 231 9.38 -8.40 -5.09
C LEU A 231 10.05 -7.95 -3.78
N VAL A 232 11.32 -7.53 -3.83
CA VAL A 232 12.08 -7.11 -2.65
C VAL A 232 11.40 -5.97 -1.89
N PRO A 233 10.94 -4.88 -2.54
CA PRO A 233 10.28 -3.78 -1.83
C PRO A 233 9.02 -4.25 -1.08
N LYS A 234 8.27 -5.18 -1.67
CA LYS A 234 7.08 -5.78 -1.03
C LYS A 234 7.42 -6.68 0.15
N ILE A 235 8.53 -7.41 0.08
CA ILE A 235 9.02 -8.21 1.22
C ILE A 235 9.51 -7.30 2.35
N TYR A 236 10.23 -6.22 1.99
CA TYR A 236 10.82 -5.27 2.91
C TYR A 236 9.76 -4.51 3.72
N ALA A 237 8.72 -3.98 3.05
CA ALA A 237 7.67 -3.17 3.64
C ALA A 237 6.31 -3.92 3.61
N PRO A 238 6.06 -4.89 4.51
CA PRO A 238 4.79 -5.61 4.54
C PRO A 238 3.61 -4.67 4.82
N ILE A 239 2.46 -4.93 4.20
CA ILE A 239 1.22 -4.17 4.42
C ILE A 239 0.87 -4.19 5.90
N LYS A 240 0.78 -3.02 6.51
CA LYS A 240 0.31 -2.83 7.89
C LYS A 240 -0.71 -1.70 7.91
N PRO A 241 -2.01 -2.01 8.08
CA PRO A 241 -3.00 -0.95 8.18
C PRO A 241 -2.69 0.02 9.34
N PRO A 242 -3.11 1.30 9.21
CA PRO A 242 -3.01 2.25 10.30
C PRO A 242 -3.73 1.75 11.56
N ILE A 243 -3.01 1.70 12.68
CA ILE A 243 -3.56 1.26 13.97
C ILE A 243 -4.27 2.43 14.63
N LEU A 244 -5.55 2.25 14.99
CA LEU A 244 -6.36 3.31 15.59
C LEU A 244 -5.77 3.93 16.86
N SER A 245 -5.02 3.17 17.67
CA SER A 245 -4.38 3.68 18.89
C SER A 245 -3.32 4.75 18.66
N ARG A 246 -2.92 5.00 17.39
CA ARG A 246 -2.03 6.10 17.02
C ARG A 246 -2.76 7.42 16.79
N PHE A 247 -4.08 7.39 16.66
CA PHE A 247 -4.87 8.57 16.36
C PHE A 247 -5.43 9.17 17.65
N ASN A 248 -5.44 10.50 17.69
CA ASN A 248 -6.38 11.23 18.52
C ASN A 248 -7.75 11.09 17.85
N ILE A 249 -8.66 10.36 18.51
CA ILE A 249 -9.96 10.03 17.94
C ILE A 249 -11.01 10.98 18.50
N GLU A 250 -11.76 11.59 17.59
CA GLU A 250 -12.84 12.53 17.89
C GLU A 250 -14.06 12.20 17.04
N GLU A 251 -15.19 12.86 17.33
CA GLU A 251 -16.37 12.84 16.49
C GLU A 251 -16.50 14.17 15.73
N TYR A 252 -17.10 14.13 14.54
CA TYR A 252 -17.51 15.34 13.83
C TYR A 252 -18.93 15.17 13.26
N ASN A 253 -19.60 16.30 13.01
CA ASN A 253 -20.88 16.32 12.30
C ASN A 253 -20.63 16.42 10.78
N PRO A 254 -20.91 15.37 9.99
CA PRO A 254 -20.64 15.40 8.56
C PRO A 254 -21.44 16.48 7.82
N ALA A 255 -22.62 16.85 8.32
CA ALA A 255 -23.48 17.87 7.73
C ALA A 255 -22.93 19.30 7.86
N GLU A 256 -22.03 19.54 8.82
CA GLU A 256 -21.39 20.85 9.02
C GLU A 256 -20.10 21.02 8.18
N ASN A 257 -19.55 19.92 7.66
CA ASN A 257 -18.36 19.96 6.81
C ASN A 257 -18.74 19.94 5.33
N LYS A 258 -18.54 21.08 4.65
CA LYS A 258 -18.82 21.25 3.21
C LYS A 258 -18.12 20.23 2.30
N ASN A 259 -16.98 19.68 2.72
CA ASN A 259 -16.22 18.73 1.91
C ASN A 259 -16.80 17.31 1.96
N THR A 260 -17.59 16.98 2.99
CA THR A 260 -18.28 15.69 3.09
C THR A 260 -19.21 15.48 1.89
N GLU A 261 -20.13 16.42 1.68
CA GLU A 261 -21.09 16.35 0.58
C GLU A 261 -20.39 16.50 -0.78
N ALA A 262 -19.35 17.34 -0.85
CA ALA A 262 -18.55 17.48 -2.06
C ALA A 262 -17.84 16.16 -2.44
N LEU A 263 -17.35 15.39 -1.47
CA LEU A 263 -16.69 14.11 -1.70
C LEU A 263 -17.70 13.05 -2.16
N ALA A 264 -18.87 12.99 -1.53
CA ALA A 264 -19.94 12.09 -1.96
C ALA A 264 -20.40 12.38 -3.40
N ASN A 265 -20.53 13.66 -3.74
CA ASN A 265 -20.88 14.07 -5.11
C ASN A 265 -19.75 13.77 -6.10
N LEU A 266 -18.49 14.01 -5.75
CA LEU A 266 -17.34 13.62 -6.58
C LEU A 266 -17.39 12.12 -6.93
N GLY A 267 -17.65 11.26 -5.93
CA GLY A 267 -17.80 9.82 -6.13
C GLY A 267 -18.88 9.47 -7.16
N LYS A 268 -20.06 10.10 -7.06
CA LYS A 268 -21.15 9.91 -8.05
C LYS A 268 -20.73 10.37 -9.45
N THR A 269 -20.01 11.50 -9.55
CA THR A 269 -19.61 12.06 -10.84
C THR A 269 -18.56 11.20 -11.55
N VAL A 270 -17.64 10.56 -10.82
CA VAL A 270 -16.64 9.67 -11.44
C VAL A 270 -17.14 8.25 -11.65
N ARG A 271 -18.34 7.90 -11.19
CA ARG A 271 -18.94 6.57 -11.40
C ARG A 271 -18.92 6.09 -12.86
N PRO A 272 -19.29 6.92 -13.87
CA PRO A 272 -19.35 6.48 -15.26
C PRO A 272 -17.98 6.13 -15.85
N THR A 273 -16.87 6.56 -15.22
CA THR A 273 -15.52 6.24 -15.69
C THR A 273 -15.19 4.75 -15.59
N GLY A 274 -15.86 4.01 -14.70
CA GLY A 274 -15.54 2.61 -14.42
C GLY A 274 -14.21 2.38 -13.71
N LEU A 275 -13.48 3.43 -13.32
CA LEU A 275 -12.16 3.35 -12.66
C LEU A 275 -12.24 2.97 -11.17
N PHE A 276 -13.44 2.92 -10.60
CA PHE A 276 -13.68 2.59 -9.19
C PHE A 276 -14.62 1.39 -9.10
N PRO A 277 -14.13 0.16 -9.34
CA PRO A 277 -14.98 -1.02 -9.29
C PRO A 277 -15.50 -1.25 -7.87
N ALA A 278 -16.67 -1.88 -7.76
CA ALA A 278 -17.24 -2.24 -6.48
C ALA A 278 -16.31 -3.24 -5.75
N GLY A 279 -16.07 -2.99 -4.47
CA GLY A 279 -15.35 -3.92 -3.60
C GLY A 279 -16.10 -5.24 -3.40
N TYR A 280 -15.41 -6.26 -2.87
CA TYR A 280 -16.02 -7.55 -2.52
C TYR A 280 -15.83 -7.86 -1.04
N LYS A 281 -16.79 -8.58 -0.45
CA LYS A 281 -16.64 -9.08 0.92
C LYS A 281 -15.93 -10.43 0.90
N PHE A 282 -15.00 -10.63 1.83
CA PHE A 282 -14.35 -11.93 2.02
C PHE A 282 -15.35 -13.04 2.29
N SER A 283 -16.50 -12.74 2.91
CA SER A 283 -17.57 -13.70 3.13
C SER A 283 -18.18 -14.29 1.87
N GLU A 284 -18.10 -13.60 0.74
CA GLU A 284 -18.70 -14.02 -0.53
C GLU A 284 -17.81 -15.03 -1.27
N ARG A 285 -16.49 -14.98 -1.04
CA ARG A 285 -15.49 -15.79 -1.76
C ARG A 285 -14.84 -16.85 -0.89
N ILE A 286 -14.66 -16.59 0.41
CA ILE A 286 -14.03 -17.51 1.35
C ILE A 286 -15.09 -18.36 2.04
N ARG A 287 -15.25 -19.62 1.61
CA ARG A 287 -16.24 -20.53 2.21
C ARG A 287 -15.90 -20.93 3.65
N ARG A 288 -14.62 -21.13 3.97
CA ARG A 288 -14.17 -21.55 5.31
C ARG A 288 -14.20 -20.39 6.28
N VAL A 289 -14.88 -20.58 7.41
CA VAL A 289 -15.04 -19.57 8.45
C VAL A 289 -13.70 -19.31 9.14
N SER A 290 -12.90 -20.35 9.38
CA SER A 290 -11.56 -20.21 9.97
C SER A 290 -10.65 -19.32 9.13
N HIS A 291 -10.63 -19.51 7.81
CA HIS A 291 -9.83 -18.71 6.88
C HIS A 291 -10.31 -17.25 6.86
N ARG A 292 -11.62 -17.03 6.87
CA ARG A 292 -12.20 -15.68 6.99
C ARG A 292 -11.75 -14.97 8.25
N ASP A 293 -11.77 -15.66 9.38
CA ASP A 293 -11.40 -15.07 10.66
C ASP A 293 -9.88 -14.80 10.73
N VAL A 294 -9.05 -15.68 10.17
CA VAL A 294 -7.60 -15.44 10.02
C VAL A 294 -7.34 -14.20 9.17
N LEU A 295 -7.94 -14.12 7.98
CA LEU A 295 -7.74 -12.98 7.08
C LEU A 295 -8.26 -11.67 7.69
N SER A 296 -9.43 -11.70 8.32
CA SER A 296 -9.99 -10.54 9.03
C SER A 296 -9.05 -10.07 10.13
N ASN A 297 -8.43 -10.97 10.90
CA ASN A 297 -7.48 -10.59 11.95
C ASN A 297 -6.15 -10.04 11.39
N ILE A 298 -5.65 -10.58 10.28
CA ILE A 298 -4.44 -10.07 9.62
C ILE A 298 -4.69 -8.64 9.08
N LEU A 299 -5.90 -8.36 8.59
CA LEU A 299 -6.29 -7.08 7.99
C LEU A 299 -6.96 -6.11 8.98
N ASP A 300 -6.66 -6.24 10.27
CA ASP A 300 -7.18 -5.39 11.37
C ASP A 300 -8.72 -5.29 11.41
N GLY A 301 -9.37 -6.46 11.36
CA GLY A 301 -10.82 -6.60 11.47
C GLY A 301 -11.58 -6.40 10.16
N ARG A 302 -10.94 -5.96 9.07
CA ARG A 302 -11.61 -5.71 7.80
C ARG A 302 -12.20 -6.99 7.19
N THR A 303 -13.35 -6.83 6.54
CA THR A 303 -14.17 -7.95 6.05
C THR A 303 -14.29 -8.02 4.53
N GLY A 304 -13.59 -7.14 3.81
CA GLY A 304 -13.54 -7.11 2.35
C GLY A 304 -12.40 -6.27 1.81
N VAL A 305 -12.34 -6.17 0.49
CA VAL A 305 -11.40 -5.32 -0.27
C VAL A 305 -12.19 -4.21 -0.97
N SER A 306 -11.67 -2.99 -0.92
CA SER A 306 -12.13 -1.88 -1.77
C SER A 306 -10.99 -1.43 -2.65
N TYR A 307 -11.32 -1.02 -3.87
CA TYR A 307 -10.35 -0.59 -4.87
C TYR A 307 -10.20 0.92 -4.82
N GLY A 308 -8.98 1.38 -4.59
CA GLY A 308 -8.69 2.80 -4.54
C GLY A 308 -9.33 3.56 -3.37
N PHE A 309 -9.18 4.88 -3.43
CA PHE A 309 -9.84 5.81 -2.53
C PHE A 309 -10.18 7.11 -3.28
N ILE A 310 -11.16 7.84 -2.74
CA ILE A 310 -11.37 9.25 -3.08
C ILE A 310 -11.26 10.08 -1.81
N ALA A 311 -10.62 11.24 -1.95
CA ALA A 311 -10.39 12.17 -0.86
C ALA A 311 -10.43 13.63 -1.35
N ILE A 312 -10.73 14.54 -0.42
CA ILE A 312 -10.58 15.99 -0.61
C ILE A 312 -9.69 16.49 0.53
N VAL A 313 -8.49 16.94 0.17
CA VAL A 313 -7.60 17.67 1.06
C VAL A 313 -8.22 19.04 1.31
N GLU A 314 -8.40 19.40 2.58
CA GLU A 314 -8.94 20.71 2.96
C GLU A 314 -7.84 21.78 2.85
N PRO A 315 -8.20 23.06 2.65
CA PRO A 315 -7.24 24.15 2.76
C PRO A 315 -6.43 24.07 4.06
N PRO A 316 -5.09 24.12 4.02
CA PRO A 316 -4.26 24.04 5.21
C PRO A 316 -4.55 25.20 6.16
N VAL A 317 -4.57 24.91 7.47
CA VAL A 317 -4.85 25.92 8.49
C VAL A 317 -3.54 26.40 9.09
N TYR A 318 -3.29 27.70 8.93
CA TYR A 318 -2.11 28.38 9.48
C TYR A 318 -2.51 29.23 10.68
N THR A 319 -1.70 29.22 11.73
CA THR A 319 -1.85 30.12 12.88
C THR A 319 -0.71 31.14 12.85
N GLY A 320 -1.00 32.36 12.40
CA GLY A 320 0.02 33.41 12.21
C GLY A 320 0.62 33.43 10.80
N ALA A 321 1.86 33.88 10.69
CA ALA A 321 2.55 34.03 9.39
C ALA A 321 2.83 32.67 8.73
N LYS A 322 2.55 32.55 7.43
CA LYS A 322 2.84 31.32 6.67
C LYS A 322 4.33 31.13 6.46
N GLU A 323 5.05 32.22 6.25
CA GLU A 323 6.50 32.25 6.08
C GLU A 323 7.07 33.34 6.98
N VAL A 324 8.29 33.10 7.46
CA VAL A 324 9.04 34.06 8.29
C VAL A 324 10.39 34.35 7.65
N SER A 325 11.02 35.45 8.05
CA SER A 325 12.39 35.77 7.67
C SER A 325 13.41 34.81 8.31
N GLY A 326 14.61 34.75 7.75
CA GLY A 326 15.71 33.99 8.35
C GLY A 326 16.13 34.50 9.73
N GLU A 327 16.00 35.80 10.00
CA GLU A 327 16.25 36.38 11.33
C GLU A 327 15.24 35.88 12.37
N GLU A 328 13.95 35.91 12.04
CA GLU A 328 12.90 35.38 12.91
C GLU A 328 13.09 33.89 13.19
N TRP A 329 13.34 33.10 12.13
CA TRP A 329 13.64 31.67 12.23
C TRP A 329 14.82 31.37 13.15
N ASN A 330 15.88 32.17 13.07
CA ASN A 330 17.06 32.00 13.92
C ASN A 330 16.76 32.20 15.41
N GLY A 331 15.74 32.98 15.75
CA GLY A 331 15.24 33.18 17.12
C GLY A 331 14.31 32.08 17.63
N PHE A 332 13.87 31.14 16.78
CA PHE A 332 13.00 30.03 17.18
C PHE A 332 13.78 28.87 17.83
N THR A 333 13.10 28.07 18.64
CA THR A 333 13.72 26.95 19.37
C THR A 333 13.76 25.70 18.49
N PRO A 334 14.92 25.02 18.32
CA PRO A 334 14.96 23.75 17.61
C PRO A 334 14.02 22.70 18.20
N VAL A 335 13.28 21.98 17.36
CA VAL A 335 12.41 20.88 17.82
C VAL A 335 13.24 19.62 17.99
N SER A 336 13.23 19.05 19.19
CA SER A 336 14.04 17.87 19.52
C SER A 336 13.74 16.69 18.60
N GLY A 337 14.81 16.13 18.00
CA GLY A 337 14.71 14.97 17.12
C GLY A 337 14.24 15.25 15.70
N LEU A 338 14.02 16.52 15.34
CA LEU A 338 13.69 16.95 13.97
C LEU A 338 14.79 17.85 13.44
N SER A 339 15.31 17.53 12.26
CA SER A 339 16.28 18.40 11.60
C SER A 339 15.54 19.50 10.83
N ASP A 340 16.13 20.70 10.77
CA ASP A 340 15.56 21.82 10.01
C ASP A 340 14.12 22.23 10.41
N VAL A 341 13.70 21.89 11.62
CA VAL A 341 12.41 22.27 12.22
C VAL A 341 12.63 23.06 13.51
N ARG A 342 11.91 24.18 13.65
CA ARG A 342 11.95 25.03 14.85
C ARG A 342 10.57 25.47 15.27
N GLU A 343 10.40 25.70 16.56
CA GLU A 343 9.18 26.13 17.22
C GLU A 343 9.25 27.61 17.60
N ALA A 344 8.28 28.36 17.10
CA ALA A 344 8.07 29.75 17.48
C ALA A 344 7.45 29.86 18.89
N GLN A 345 7.51 31.05 19.49
CA GLN A 345 6.91 31.30 20.83
C GLN A 345 5.39 31.03 20.88
N SER A 346 4.71 31.05 19.73
CA SER A 346 3.29 30.69 19.62
C SER A 346 3.01 29.19 19.72
N GLY A 347 4.04 28.34 19.80
CA GLY A 347 3.92 26.88 19.75
C GLY A 347 3.74 26.32 18.34
N ARG A 348 3.86 27.16 17.29
CA ARG A 348 3.81 26.71 15.89
C ARG A 348 5.19 26.31 15.41
N TRP A 349 5.23 25.19 14.69
CA TRP A 349 6.44 24.71 14.05
C TRP A 349 6.59 25.32 12.66
N TYR A 350 7.83 25.61 12.30
CA TYR A 350 8.25 26.02 10.98
C TYR A 350 9.33 25.03 10.52
N ALA A 351 9.43 24.83 9.21
CA ALA A 351 10.48 24.04 8.57
C ALA A 351 11.27 24.93 7.62
N LYS A 352 12.58 24.72 7.59
CA LYS A 352 13.46 25.26 6.57
C LYS A 352 13.37 24.37 5.34
N ILE A 353 12.87 24.91 4.24
CA ILE A 353 12.70 24.20 2.97
C ILE A 353 13.51 24.84 1.84
N SER A 354 13.92 24.04 0.87
CA SER A 354 14.62 24.46 -0.35
C SER A 354 13.86 23.95 -1.56
N VAL A 355 13.29 24.85 -2.36
CA VAL A 355 12.49 24.49 -3.54
C VAL A 355 12.69 25.52 -4.66
N ALA A 356 12.85 25.04 -5.89
CA ALA A 356 13.13 25.83 -7.09
C ALA A 356 14.32 26.81 -6.89
N GLY A 357 15.37 26.32 -6.23
CA GLY A 357 16.58 27.10 -5.90
C GLY A 357 16.39 28.20 -4.84
N SER A 358 15.22 28.28 -4.19
CA SER A 358 14.92 29.26 -3.15
C SER A 358 14.78 28.61 -1.78
N GLU A 359 15.44 29.20 -0.78
CA GLU A 359 15.29 28.81 0.62
C GLU A 359 14.13 29.57 1.27
N LYS A 360 13.25 28.85 1.98
CA LYS A 360 12.08 29.43 2.68
C LYS A 360 11.94 28.85 4.08
N PHE A 361 11.41 29.63 5.01
CA PHE A 361 11.11 29.22 6.38
C PHE A 361 9.60 29.20 6.57
N ARG A 362 8.99 28.03 6.32
CA ARG A 362 7.54 27.90 6.15
C ARG A 362 6.91 27.24 7.37
N GLN A 363 5.78 27.76 7.82
CA GLN A 363 5.00 27.17 8.90
C GLN A 363 4.55 25.76 8.47
N ILE A 364 4.67 24.79 9.37
CA ILE A 364 4.04 23.47 9.25
C ILE A 364 2.55 23.68 9.61
N PRO A 365 1.61 23.61 8.64
CA PRO A 365 0.20 23.89 8.91
C PRO A 365 -0.51 22.71 9.56
N ASP A 366 -1.69 22.97 10.10
CA ASP A 366 -2.62 21.89 10.43
C ASP A 366 -3.29 21.41 9.14
N ILE A 367 -3.28 20.09 8.94
CA ILE A 367 -3.77 19.47 7.71
C ILE A 367 -4.96 18.59 8.04
N TRP A 368 -5.99 18.70 7.22
CA TRP A 368 -7.17 17.87 7.27
C TRP A 368 -7.54 17.37 5.89
N THR A 369 -8.12 16.19 5.84
CA THR A 369 -8.59 15.56 4.60
C THR A 369 -9.82 14.73 4.91
N VAL A 370 -10.90 14.96 4.17
CA VAL A 370 -12.04 14.04 4.17
C VAL A 370 -11.77 12.92 3.17
N THR A 371 -11.97 11.68 3.58
CA THR A 371 -11.72 10.50 2.73
C THR A 371 -12.82 9.48 2.93
N SER A 372 -13.09 8.75 1.85
CA SER A 372 -13.83 7.49 1.92
C SER A 372 -13.20 6.53 2.93
N ARG A 373 -14.04 5.84 3.73
CA ARG A 373 -13.61 4.75 4.62
C ARG A 373 -13.20 3.50 3.82
N SER A 374 -12.44 2.62 4.46
CA SER A 374 -12.10 1.32 3.86
C SER A 374 -13.36 0.48 3.63
N GLY A 375 -13.47 -0.18 2.46
CA GLY A 375 -14.55 -1.13 2.18
C GLY A 375 -15.90 -0.56 1.73
N CYS A 376 -16.09 0.76 1.63
CA CYS A 376 -17.28 1.37 1.02
C CYS A 376 -17.19 1.47 -0.51
N ASP A 377 -18.34 1.62 -1.17
CA ASP A 377 -18.46 1.96 -2.59
C ASP A 377 -18.08 3.43 -2.80
N LYS A 378 -16.92 3.65 -3.43
CA LYS A 378 -16.36 4.99 -3.68
C LYS A 378 -17.21 5.84 -4.60
N THR A 379 -18.10 5.21 -5.36
CA THR A 379 -18.97 5.88 -6.34
C THR A 379 -20.37 6.17 -5.82
N ASN A 380 -20.68 5.70 -4.62
CA ASN A 380 -21.98 5.85 -3.98
C ASN A 380 -21.83 5.96 -2.44
N LEU A 381 -21.02 6.92 -2.01
CA LEU A 381 -20.77 7.19 -0.59
C LEU A 381 -22.02 7.74 0.09
N ASP A 382 -22.34 7.19 1.28
CA ASP A 382 -23.22 7.85 2.23
C ASP A 382 -22.43 8.91 3.03
N PRO A 383 -22.76 10.21 2.91
CA PRO A 383 -22.09 11.29 3.64
C PRO A 383 -22.05 11.09 5.15
N MET A 384 -23.05 10.43 5.71
CA MET A 384 -23.21 10.30 7.16
C MET A 384 -22.45 9.11 7.75
N THR A 385 -22.03 8.15 6.92
CA THR A 385 -21.45 6.90 7.42
C THR A 385 -20.18 6.44 6.72
N ASP A 386 -19.98 6.84 5.46
CA ASP A 386 -18.86 6.36 4.63
C ASP A 386 -17.67 7.32 4.55
N ILE A 387 -17.78 8.50 5.15
CA ILE A 387 -16.76 9.56 5.09
C ILE A 387 -16.17 9.80 6.48
N VAL A 388 -14.85 9.67 6.58
CA VAL A 388 -14.07 10.01 7.77
C VAL A 388 -13.15 11.19 7.46
N ARG A 389 -12.76 11.92 8.51
CA ARG A 389 -11.83 13.04 8.38
C ARG A 389 -10.54 12.68 9.11
N ILE A 390 -9.41 12.74 8.39
CA ILE A 390 -8.08 12.44 8.93
C ILE A 390 -7.22 13.69 8.89
N GLY A 391 -6.29 13.84 9.82
CA GLY A 391 -5.47 15.04 9.88
C GLY A 391 -4.15 14.87 10.60
N ILE A 392 -3.31 15.89 10.43
CA ILE A 392 -2.01 16.05 11.09
C ILE A 392 -1.99 17.41 11.79
N ILE A 393 -1.70 17.42 13.08
CA ILE A 393 -1.48 18.63 13.88
C ILE A 393 -0.19 18.46 14.66
N ASN A 394 0.82 19.29 14.40
CA ASN A 394 2.15 19.21 15.01
C ASN A 394 2.73 17.77 15.05
N GLY A 395 2.67 17.07 13.92
CA GLY A 395 3.17 15.68 13.79
C GLY A 395 2.30 14.60 14.45
N LYS A 396 1.13 14.93 14.99
CA LYS A 396 0.20 13.97 15.60
C LYS A 396 -0.95 13.64 14.64
N LEU A 397 -1.31 12.37 14.57
CA LEU A 397 -2.43 11.90 13.75
C LEU A 397 -3.76 12.15 14.46
N HIS A 398 -4.73 12.65 13.72
CA HIS A 398 -6.12 12.82 14.17
C HIS A 398 -7.07 12.05 13.25
N LEU A 399 -8.11 11.46 13.83
CA LEU A 399 -9.21 10.80 13.13
C LEU A 399 -10.51 11.30 13.71
N GLN A 400 -11.36 11.89 12.87
CA GLN A 400 -12.73 12.22 13.22
C GLN A 400 -13.69 11.29 12.48
N THR A 401 -14.55 10.62 13.24
CA THR A 401 -15.62 9.78 12.69
C THR A 401 -16.98 10.48 12.80
N PRO A 402 -17.95 10.15 11.94
CA PRO A 402 -19.30 10.68 12.09
C PRO A 402 -19.86 10.44 13.50
N ALA A 403 -20.55 11.43 14.06
CA ALA A 403 -21.09 11.35 15.42
C ALA A 403 -22.01 10.13 15.63
N GLY A 404 -21.89 9.47 16.79
CA GLY A 404 -22.71 8.30 17.13
C GLY A 404 -22.27 6.98 16.48
N MET A 405 -21.10 6.96 15.83
CA MET A 405 -20.53 5.77 15.23
C MET A 405 -19.81 4.90 16.25
N ASP A 406 -20.21 3.63 16.35
CA ASP A 406 -19.55 2.67 17.22
C ASP A 406 -18.24 2.16 16.59
N LEU A 407 -17.10 2.69 17.05
CA LEU A 407 -15.76 2.30 16.61
C LEU A 407 -15.37 0.85 16.97
N SER A 408 -16.10 0.21 17.87
CA SER A 408 -15.97 -1.22 18.14
C SER A 408 -16.48 -2.07 16.98
N ARG A 409 -17.35 -1.51 16.12
CA ARG A 409 -17.72 -2.11 14.84
C ARG A 409 -16.55 -2.01 13.87
N ARG A 410 -16.10 -3.17 13.38
CA ARG A 410 -14.89 -3.33 12.56
C ARG A 410 -14.89 -2.59 11.21
N ASP A 411 -16.05 -2.12 10.76
CA ASP A 411 -16.22 -1.58 9.40
C ASP A 411 -15.98 -0.06 9.27
N ILE A 412 -15.64 0.63 10.38
CA ILE A 412 -15.39 2.08 10.42
C ILE A 412 -13.89 2.28 10.68
N ARG A 413 -13.12 2.17 9.60
CA ARG A 413 -11.66 2.35 9.59
C ARG A 413 -11.28 3.28 8.42
N PRO A 414 -10.30 4.16 8.60
CA PRO A 414 -9.81 4.98 7.48
C PRO A 414 -9.18 4.09 6.39
N SER A 415 -8.95 4.69 5.22
CA SER A 415 -8.29 4.01 4.09
C SER A 415 -6.97 3.36 4.51
N PHE A 416 -6.58 2.25 3.88
CA PHE A 416 -5.23 1.71 4.04
C PHE A 416 -4.17 2.75 3.65
N ASP A 417 -4.47 3.57 2.64
CA ASP A 417 -3.60 4.61 2.13
C ASP A 417 -3.61 5.91 2.95
N THR A 418 -4.02 5.85 4.23
CA THR A 418 -4.04 7.03 5.11
C THR A 418 -2.70 7.76 5.13
N PHE A 419 -1.58 7.04 5.19
CA PHE A 419 -0.26 7.67 5.18
C PHE A 419 0.08 8.31 3.83
N VAL A 420 -0.31 7.69 2.72
CA VAL A 420 -0.11 8.26 1.37
C VAL A 420 -0.93 9.55 1.23
N ILE A 421 -2.22 9.52 1.60
CA ILE A 421 -3.11 10.68 1.56
C ILE A 421 -2.52 11.85 2.37
N LEU A 422 -2.09 11.57 3.60
CA LEU A 422 -1.56 12.60 4.50
C LEU A 422 -0.18 13.11 4.04
N ALA A 423 0.68 12.24 3.51
CA ALA A 423 1.97 12.65 2.97
C ALA A 423 1.82 13.51 1.72
N GLN A 424 0.89 13.19 0.82
CA GLN A 424 0.53 14.02 -0.32
C GLN A 424 0.01 15.38 0.15
N ALA A 425 -1.03 15.40 1.01
CA ALA A 425 -1.58 16.63 1.55
C ALA A 425 -0.50 17.52 2.20
N PHE A 426 0.40 16.91 2.98
CA PHE A 426 1.53 17.59 3.60
C PHE A 426 2.54 18.13 2.59
N SER A 427 2.94 17.35 1.59
CA SER A 427 3.86 17.81 0.53
C SER A 427 3.29 18.98 -0.28
N PHE A 428 1.99 18.95 -0.62
CA PHE A 428 1.33 20.07 -1.30
C PHE A 428 1.32 21.32 -0.44
N ALA A 429 0.93 21.23 0.83
CA ALA A 429 0.97 22.36 1.74
C ALA A 429 2.39 22.94 1.92
N MET A 430 3.40 22.09 1.90
CA MET A 430 4.79 22.49 2.10
C MET A 430 5.49 23.00 0.84
N TYR A 431 5.15 22.55 -0.37
CA TYR A 431 5.87 22.93 -1.59
C TYR A 431 5.04 23.65 -2.64
N MET A 432 3.75 23.33 -2.73
CA MET A 432 2.81 23.90 -3.72
C MET A 432 1.52 24.39 -3.05
N PRO A 433 1.58 25.26 -2.03
CA PRO A 433 0.41 25.63 -1.23
C PRO A 433 -0.70 26.28 -2.07
N GLU A 434 -0.36 26.96 -3.15
CA GLU A 434 -1.31 27.53 -4.11
C GLU A 434 -2.28 26.50 -4.70
N MET A 435 -1.89 25.22 -4.78
CA MET A 435 -2.72 24.11 -5.27
C MET A 435 -3.82 23.68 -4.30
N VAL A 436 -3.73 24.05 -3.01
CA VAL A 436 -4.65 23.53 -1.97
C VAL A 436 -5.33 24.65 -1.19
N GLU A 437 -4.75 25.84 -1.14
CA GLU A 437 -5.21 26.92 -0.25
C GLU A 437 -6.59 27.51 -0.58
N LYS A 438 -6.97 27.54 -1.86
CA LYS A 438 -8.21 28.23 -2.27
C LYS A 438 -9.45 27.38 -1.97
N ASP A 439 -9.52 26.20 -2.57
CA ASP A 439 -10.73 25.36 -2.58
C ASP A 439 -10.47 23.95 -2.03
N GLY A 440 -9.28 23.70 -1.50
CA GLY A 440 -8.78 22.36 -1.25
C GLY A 440 -8.35 21.68 -2.53
N MET A 441 -8.13 20.37 -2.47
CA MET A 441 -7.60 19.59 -3.58
C MET A 441 -8.19 18.18 -3.59
N SER A 442 -8.72 17.74 -4.74
CA SER A 442 -9.25 16.39 -4.88
C SER A 442 -8.14 15.40 -5.20
N VAL A 443 -8.20 14.23 -4.57
CA VAL A 443 -7.28 13.11 -4.81
C VAL A 443 -8.10 11.86 -5.14
N LEU A 444 -7.84 11.29 -6.30
CA LEU A 444 -8.49 10.08 -6.80
C LEU A 444 -7.43 9.00 -7.04
N HIS A 445 -7.50 7.93 -6.26
CA HIS A 445 -6.63 6.76 -6.42
C HIS A 445 -7.38 5.60 -7.04
N PHE A 446 -6.86 5.03 -8.12
CA PHE A 446 -7.41 3.83 -8.74
C PHE A 446 -6.31 2.90 -9.25
N HIS A 447 -6.64 1.62 -9.38
CA HIS A 447 -5.68 0.55 -9.69
C HIS A 447 -5.57 0.37 -11.21
N GLY A 448 -5.08 1.41 -11.86
CA GLY A 448 -4.93 1.52 -13.30
C GLY A 448 -3.91 2.60 -13.64
N TYR A 449 -3.66 2.80 -14.93
CA TYR A 449 -2.68 3.78 -15.39
C TYR A 449 -3.20 4.54 -16.61
N PRO A 450 -2.83 5.82 -16.77
CA PRO A 450 -3.02 6.53 -18.03
C PRO A 450 -1.96 6.14 -19.07
N SER A 451 -2.29 6.27 -20.35
CA SER A 451 -1.32 6.27 -21.44
C SER A 451 -0.42 7.50 -21.33
N PRO A 452 0.88 7.46 -21.67
CA PRO A 452 1.72 8.66 -21.72
C PRO A 452 1.13 9.78 -22.60
N GLN A 453 0.46 9.41 -23.70
CA GLN A 453 -0.19 10.35 -24.62
C GLN A 453 -1.50 10.96 -24.08
N TRP A 454 -1.95 10.53 -22.90
CA TRP A 454 -3.09 11.14 -22.25
C TRP A 454 -2.74 12.54 -21.74
N PHE A 455 -1.50 12.76 -21.28
CA PHE A 455 -1.08 14.01 -20.63
C PHE A 455 -1.00 15.19 -21.62
N GLU A 456 -1.50 16.34 -21.19
CA GLU A 456 -1.43 17.60 -21.90
C GLU A 456 -0.42 18.59 -21.29
N SER A 457 -0.16 19.72 -21.96
CA SER A 457 0.67 20.80 -21.41
C SER A 457 0.17 21.26 -20.04
N GLY A 458 1.07 21.36 -19.06
CA GLY A 458 0.74 21.71 -17.67
C GLY A 458 0.13 20.56 -16.86
N GLU A 459 0.13 19.34 -17.38
CA GLU A 459 -0.14 18.12 -16.63
C GLU A 459 1.19 17.36 -16.43
N PHE A 460 1.41 16.83 -15.24
CA PHE A 460 2.66 16.17 -14.88
C PHE A 460 2.42 14.72 -14.46
N CYS A 461 3.41 13.87 -14.72
CA CYS A 461 3.41 12.47 -14.31
C CYS A 461 4.74 12.12 -13.64
N GLU A 462 4.69 11.61 -12.41
CA GLU A 462 5.89 11.27 -11.65
C GLU A 462 5.77 9.92 -10.93
N GLY A 463 6.91 9.29 -10.66
CA GLY A 463 6.98 8.07 -9.87
C GLY A 463 6.88 6.75 -10.64
N ALA A 464 6.80 6.75 -11.97
CA ALA A 464 6.71 5.49 -12.75
C ALA A 464 7.93 4.57 -12.55
N GLU A 465 9.11 5.15 -12.29
CA GLU A 465 10.35 4.43 -12.04
C GLU A 465 10.51 3.96 -10.59
N ASN A 466 9.61 4.39 -9.70
CA ASN A 466 9.69 4.07 -8.29
C ASN A 466 9.55 2.55 -8.06
N PRO A 467 10.20 2.03 -7.00
CA PRO A 467 10.00 0.65 -6.58
C PRO A 467 8.54 0.36 -6.25
N SER A 468 8.07 -0.84 -6.57
CA SER A 468 6.69 -1.23 -6.32
C SER A 468 6.47 -1.60 -4.85
N LEU A 469 5.94 -0.66 -4.08
CA LEU A 469 5.61 -0.87 -2.68
C LEU A 469 4.17 -1.34 -2.48
N PRO A 470 3.86 -2.01 -1.37
CA PRO A 470 2.48 -2.30 -1.01
C PRO A 470 1.70 -1.03 -0.60
N CYS A 471 0.38 -1.07 -0.79
CA CYS A 471 -0.53 0.01 -0.38
C CYS A 471 -0.42 0.32 1.12
N GLY A 472 -0.63 1.58 1.48
CA GLY A 472 -0.62 2.04 2.87
C GLY A 472 0.70 1.95 3.63
N THR A 473 1.83 1.65 2.97
CA THR A 473 3.14 1.62 3.62
C THR A 473 3.71 3.03 3.84
N VAL A 474 4.60 3.17 4.82
CA VAL A 474 5.30 4.44 5.07
C VAL A 474 6.19 4.77 3.88
N GLU A 475 6.85 3.76 3.33
CA GLU A 475 7.69 3.88 2.16
C GLU A 475 6.90 4.40 0.94
N ALA A 476 5.69 3.90 0.69
CA ALA A 476 4.85 4.39 -0.41
C ALA A 476 4.44 5.87 -0.20
N ALA A 477 4.13 6.24 1.04
CA ALA A 477 3.82 7.63 1.39
C ALA A 477 5.01 8.57 1.17
N LEU A 478 6.21 8.11 1.51
CA LEU A 478 7.46 8.83 1.29
C LEU A 478 7.78 9.02 -0.20
N LEU A 479 7.53 8.01 -1.03
CA LEU A 479 7.70 8.14 -2.49
C LEU A 479 6.73 9.14 -3.10
N ASN A 480 5.47 9.16 -2.65
CA ASN A 480 4.49 10.16 -3.07
C ASN A 480 4.89 11.58 -2.63
N TYR A 481 5.38 11.74 -1.39
CA TYR A 481 5.90 13.00 -0.89
C TYR A 481 7.05 13.52 -1.77
N ALA A 482 8.01 12.65 -2.07
CA ALA A 482 9.17 13.01 -2.88
C ALA A 482 8.80 13.34 -4.33
N ALA A 483 7.80 12.68 -4.89
CA ALA A 483 7.30 12.98 -6.23
C ALA A 483 6.68 14.39 -6.31
N VAL A 484 5.89 14.80 -5.32
CA VAL A 484 5.35 16.18 -5.25
C VAL A 484 6.49 17.20 -5.09
N TYR A 485 7.47 16.91 -4.23
CA TYR A 485 8.66 17.76 -4.10
C TYR A 485 9.39 17.93 -5.44
N LYS A 486 9.64 16.83 -6.17
CA LYS A 486 10.33 16.86 -7.47
C LYS A 486 9.60 17.74 -8.50
N VAL A 487 8.27 17.65 -8.55
CA VAL A 487 7.46 18.53 -9.40
C VAL A 487 7.62 19.98 -8.95
N ALA A 488 7.45 20.27 -7.66
CA ALA A 488 7.57 21.62 -7.13
C ALA A 488 8.95 22.27 -7.34
N ASP A 489 10.01 21.45 -7.32
CA ASP A 489 11.39 21.88 -7.55
C ASP A 489 11.70 22.15 -9.04
N THR A 490 10.78 21.80 -9.94
CA THR A 490 10.90 22.10 -11.37
C THR A 490 10.52 23.56 -11.64
N PRO A 491 11.40 24.39 -12.25
CA PRO A 491 11.18 25.83 -12.42
C PRO A 491 9.87 26.26 -13.10
N SER A 492 9.28 25.39 -13.92
CA SER A 492 8.04 25.64 -14.67
C SER A 492 6.76 25.12 -14.00
N ALA A 493 6.85 24.27 -12.98
CA ALA A 493 5.69 23.51 -12.50
C ALA A 493 4.77 24.29 -11.54
N GLY A 494 5.33 25.18 -10.70
CA GLY A 494 4.60 25.82 -9.60
C GLY A 494 3.60 26.92 -9.97
N ARG A 495 3.36 27.24 -11.25
CA ARG A 495 2.45 28.34 -11.63
C ARG A 495 1.26 27.91 -12.49
N ASP A 496 1.43 26.89 -13.33
CA ASP A 496 0.42 26.51 -14.33
C ASP A 496 0.02 25.01 -14.26
N MET A 497 0.35 24.31 -13.16
CA MET A 497 -0.02 22.90 -13.01
C MET A 497 -1.54 22.75 -12.89
N ARG A 498 -2.12 21.98 -13.81
CA ARG A 498 -3.57 21.67 -13.84
C ARG A 498 -3.86 20.30 -13.22
N LEU A 499 -2.94 19.36 -13.39
CA LEU A 499 -3.09 17.97 -12.97
C LEU A 499 -1.72 17.35 -12.64
N LEU A 500 -1.69 16.53 -11.60
CA LEU A 500 -0.56 15.67 -11.27
C LEU A 500 -1.00 14.22 -11.16
N CYS A 501 -0.31 13.34 -11.89
CA CYS A 501 -0.42 11.89 -11.77
C CYS A 501 0.79 11.36 -11.01
N LEU A 502 0.55 10.79 -9.83
CA LEU A 502 1.55 10.11 -9.03
C LEU A 502 1.42 8.61 -9.22
N VAL A 503 2.39 8.01 -9.89
CA VAL A 503 2.40 6.59 -10.24
C VAL A 503 2.96 5.76 -9.09
N GLU A 504 2.22 4.73 -8.71
CA GLU A 504 2.62 3.68 -7.78
C GLU A 504 2.77 2.36 -8.55
N SER A 505 4.00 2.06 -8.97
CA SER A 505 4.32 0.86 -9.77
C SER A 505 3.68 -0.42 -9.21
N ASP A 506 3.09 -1.25 -10.09
CA ASP A 506 2.31 -2.46 -9.75
C ASP A 506 1.28 -2.24 -8.60
N HIS A 507 0.65 -1.08 -8.58
CA HIS A 507 -0.47 -0.76 -7.68
C HIS A 507 -1.53 0.10 -8.36
N GLY A 508 -1.17 1.30 -8.82
CA GLY A 508 -2.13 2.24 -9.41
C GLY A 508 -1.57 3.65 -9.53
N VAL A 509 -2.47 4.63 -9.57
CA VAL A 509 -2.12 6.04 -9.67
C VAL A 509 -2.98 6.89 -8.75
N ASN A 510 -2.38 7.93 -8.18
CA ASN A 510 -3.10 9.02 -7.54
C ASN A 510 -3.18 10.20 -8.53
N ILE A 511 -4.38 10.55 -8.94
CA ILE A 511 -4.63 11.72 -9.78
C ILE A 511 -5.12 12.87 -8.93
N VAL A 512 -4.43 14.00 -9.05
CA VAL A 512 -4.62 15.18 -8.23
C VAL A 512 -4.90 16.38 -9.11
N GLY A 513 -5.86 17.23 -8.72
CA GLY A 513 -6.17 18.47 -9.42
C GLY A 513 -6.85 19.51 -8.52
N THR A 514 -6.61 20.78 -8.83
CA THR A 514 -7.23 21.95 -8.18
C THR A 514 -8.67 22.17 -8.63
N ASP A 515 -8.92 22.04 -9.94
CA ASP A 515 -10.25 22.16 -10.51
C ASP A 515 -10.93 20.79 -10.58
N LYS A 516 -11.94 20.59 -9.74
CA LYS A 516 -12.72 19.35 -9.66
C LYS A 516 -13.40 19.01 -10.97
N LYS A 517 -13.92 20.01 -11.70
CA LYS A 517 -14.59 19.80 -12.97
C LYS A 517 -13.59 19.36 -14.02
N TYR A 518 -12.46 20.07 -14.12
CA TYR A 518 -11.38 19.71 -15.05
C TYR A 518 -10.90 18.28 -14.81
N LEU A 519 -10.62 17.92 -13.56
CA LEU A 519 -10.18 16.58 -13.17
C LEU A 519 -11.18 15.49 -13.59
N VAL A 520 -12.46 15.70 -13.33
CA VAL A 520 -13.53 14.78 -13.72
C VAL A 520 -13.64 14.65 -15.24
N ASP A 521 -13.60 15.78 -15.97
CA ASP A 521 -13.70 15.79 -17.44
C ASP A 521 -12.52 15.02 -18.06
N ARG A 522 -11.29 15.25 -17.56
CA ARG A 522 -10.07 14.59 -18.03
C ARG A 522 -10.10 13.08 -17.78
N LEU A 523 -10.55 12.65 -16.60
CA LEU A 523 -10.74 11.22 -16.28
C LEU A 523 -11.83 10.58 -17.14
N SER A 524 -12.96 11.27 -17.33
CA SER A 524 -14.09 10.77 -18.12
C SER A 524 -13.73 10.61 -19.59
N ASN A 525 -13.07 11.61 -20.18
CA ASN A 525 -12.58 11.55 -21.56
C ASN A 525 -11.49 10.50 -21.73
N GLY A 526 -10.60 10.37 -20.74
CA GLY A 526 -9.56 9.37 -20.71
C GLY A 526 -10.11 7.94 -20.69
N ALA A 527 -11.06 7.67 -19.81
CA ALA A 527 -11.75 6.38 -19.72
C ALA A 527 -12.56 6.07 -20.99
N ALA A 528 -13.31 7.04 -21.52
CA ALA A 528 -14.14 6.86 -22.72
C ALA A 528 -13.31 6.58 -23.98
N SER A 529 -12.13 7.19 -24.10
CA SER A 529 -11.19 6.96 -25.21
C SER A 529 -10.31 5.71 -25.02
N GLY A 530 -10.34 5.08 -23.84
CA GLY A 530 -9.46 3.97 -23.49
C GLY A 530 -8.00 4.38 -23.27
N SER A 531 -7.73 5.69 -23.11
CA SER A 531 -6.40 6.21 -22.76
C SER A 531 -6.13 6.20 -21.25
N ILE A 532 -7.14 5.89 -20.43
CA ILE A 532 -7.00 5.49 -19.02
C ILE A 532 -7.82 4.23 -18.81
N MET A 533 -7.26 3.24 -18.11
CA MET A 533 -8.00 2.05 -17.73
C MET A 533 -7.42 1.40 -16.48
N LEU A 534 -8.23 0.53 -15.86
CA LEU A 534 -7.78 -0.38 -14.82
C LEU A 534 -6.74 -1.38 -15.36
N GLY A 535 -5.88 -1.87 -14.47
CA GLY A 535 -4.81 -2.80 -14.80
C GLY A 535 -3.54 -2.13 -15.34
N GLY A 536 -2.48 -2.93 -15.47
CA GLY A 536 -1.09 -2.53 -15.70
C GLY A 536 -0.73 -2.20 -17.15
N LYS A 537 -1.69 -2.15 -18.08
CA LYS A 537 -1.44 -2.03 -19.52
C LYS A 537 -0.47 -0.90 -19.89
N PHE A 538 -0.66 0.28 -19.31
CA PHE A 538 0.13 1.48 -19.66
C PHE A 538 1.37 1.68 -18.78
N LEU A 539 1.54 0.91 -17.70
CA LEU A 539 2.69 1.07 -16.79
C LEU A 539 4.05 0.89 -17.50
N PRO A 540 4.27 -0.12 -18.37
CA PRO A 540 5.53 -0.25 -19.10
C PRO A 540 5.85 0.97 -19.97
N MET A 541 4.83 1.58 -20.57
CA MET A 541 4.99 2.77 -21.41
C MET A 541 5.37 4.00 -20.57
N LEU A 542 4.70 4.20 -19.42
CA LEU A 542 5.06 5.28 -18.48
C LEU A 542 6.49 5.15 -17.97
N LYS A 543 6.96 3.92 -17.70
CA LYS A 543 8.35 3.66 -17.31
C LYS A 543 9.35 4.03 -18.40
N GLN A 544 9.03 3.73 -19.67
CA GLN A 544 9.90 4.06 -20.81
C GLN A 544 9.94 5.57 -21.08
N ASP A 545 8.80 6.24 -20.97
CA ASP A 545 8.66 7.69 -21.15
C ASP A 545 9.50 8.45 -20.12
N ALA A 546 9.37 8.09 -18.83
CA ALA A 546 10.15 8.66 -17.75
C ALA A 546 11.68 8.51 -17.91
N LEU A 547 12.13 7.40 -18.53
CA LEU A 547 13.54 7.19 -18.85
C LEU A 547 14.02 8.06 -20.02
N SER A 548 13.13 8.33 -20.97
CA SER A 548 13.45 9.09 -22.19
C SER A 548 13.61 10.57 -21.90
N ASP A 549 12.78 11.13 -21.01
CA ASP A 549 12.85 12.52 -20.56
C ASP A 549 14.15 12.86 -19.80
N ARG A 550 14.83 11.85 -19.23
CA ARG A 550 16.14 12.04 -18.59
C ARG A 550 17.32 11.97 -19.56
N ALA A 551 17.15 11.39 -20.74
CA ALA A 551 18.21 11.32 -21.75
C ALA A 551 18.33 12.60 -22.58
N THR A 552 17.34 13.49 -22.48
CA THR A 552 17.21 14.76 -23.21
C THR A 552 17.51 16.00 -22.38
N VAL A 553 17.84 15.84 -21.08
CA VAL A 553 18.32 16.86 -20.14
C VAL A 553 19.78 16.58 -19.81
#